data_AF-A0AAD6FFP6-F1
#
_entry.id   AF-A0AAD6FFP6-F1
#
_cell.length_a   1.000
_cell.length_b   1.000
_cell.length_c   1.000
_cell.angle_alpha   90.00
_cell.angle_beta   90.00
_cell.angle_gamma   90.00
#
_symmetry.space_group_name_H-M   'P 1'
#
loop_
_entity.id
_entity.type
_entity.pdbx_description
1 polymer ?
#
loop_
_entity_poly.entity_id
_entity_poly.type
_entity_poly.pdbx_seq_one_letter_code
_entity_poly.pdbx_strand_id
1 'polypeptide(L)'
;MFPLFLFTDSEVIYRNSDGHVIKFNILTNESEIVLTNTTFINFNVAKYSVSPDLKYVLFAYDVKQVYRHSYMASYSIYNIHTREVWELDPPEVVNSVLQYAAWGVQGQQLIYIFENNIYYQSDVKSNSLRITSSGKEGIIFNGIADWLYEEEILQTHVAHWWSPDGERLAFLVLNDSLVPNMALPRFTGMTYPKGKQYPYPK
;
A
#
# COMPACT_ATOMS: atom_id res chain seq x y z
N MET A 1 -19.88 -0.89 4.53
CA MET A 1 -19.77 0.55 4.24
C MET A 1 -18.69 0.69 3.19
N PHE A 2 -19.03 1.11 1.97
CA PHE A 2 -18.04 1.31 0.91
C PHE A 2 -17.23 2.57 1.24
N PRO A 3 -15.90 2.57 1.09
CA PRO A 3 -15.12 3.76 1.36
C PRO A 3 -15.51 4.84 0.33
N LEU A 4 -15.89 6.01 0.84
CA LEU A 4 -16.19 7.20 0.07
C LEU A 4 -14.92 8.07 0.08
N PHE A 5 -14.38 8.38 -1.08
CA PHE A 5 -13.24 9.28 -1.20
C PHE A 5 -13.69 10.58 -1.85
N LEU A 6 -13.63 11.67 -1.10
CA LEU A 6 -13.73 13.02 -1.66
C LEU A 6 -12.46 13.29 -2.46
N PHE A 7 -12.64 13.61 -3.74
CA PHE A 7 -11.53 13.81 -4.66
C PHE A 7 -11.34 15.29 -4.97
N THR A 8 -12.45 15.99 -5.19
CA THR A 8 -12.53 17.46 -5.19
C THR A 8 -13.76 17.87 -4.38
N ASP A 9 -13.98 19.17 -4.22
CA ASP A 9 -15.16 19.71 -3.53
C ASP A 9 -16.49 19.24 -4.17
N SER A 10 -16.46 18.83 -5.44
CA SER A 10 -17.65 18.40 -6.19
C SER A 10 -17.62 16.95 -6.66
N GLU A 11 -16.47 16.27 -6.66
CA GLU A 11 -16.33 14.92 -7.21
C GLU A 11 -16.00 13.89 -6.12
N VAL A 12 -16.72 12.78 -6.16
CA VAL A 12 -16.57 11.67 -5.23
C VAL A 12 -16.33 10.38 -5.99
N ILE A 13 -15.43 9.56 -5.46
CA ILE A 13 -15.19 8.19 -5.93
C ILE A 13 -15.70 7.21 -4.90
N TYR A 14 -16.51 6.25 -5.35
CA TYR A 14 -17.01 5.18 -4.52
C TYR A 14 -17.18 3.89 -5.32
N ARG A 15 -17.26 2.77 -4.60
CA ARG A 15 -17.61 1.46 -5.19
C ARG A 15 -19.10 1.22 -5.03
N ASN A 16 -19.79 0.92 -6.12
CA ASN A 16 -21.23 0.64 -6.10
C ASN A 16 -21.53 -0.82 -5.70
N SER A 17 -22.81 -1.17 -5.60
CA SER A 17 -23.27 -2.53 -5.28
C SER A 17 -22.84 -3.59 -6.30
N ASP A 18 -22.69 -3.20 -7.57
CA ASP A 18 -22.27 -4.10 -8.65
C ASP A 18 -20.75 -4.32 -8.67
N GLY A 19 -20.03 -3.62 -7.79
CA GLY A 19 -18.57 -3.70 -7.67
C GLY A 19 -17.81 -2.78 -8.61
N HIS A 20 -18.48 -1.91 -9.37
CA HIS A 20 -17.87 -0.88 -10.21
C HIS A 20 -17.33 0.27 -9.37
N VAL A 21 -16.22 0.87 -9.80
CA VAL A 21 -15.76 2.16 -9.28
C VAL A 21 -16.39 3.26 -10.10
N ILE A 22 -17.12 4.14 -9.42
CA ILE A 22 -17.86 5.24 -10.03
C ILE A 22 -17.25 6.55 -9.55
N LYS A 23 -17.02 7.47 -10.50
CA LYS A 23 -16.82 8.88 -10.26
C LYS A 23 -18.17 9.57 -10.37
N PHE A 24 -18.57 10.30 -9.33
CA PHE A 24 -19.85 11.01 -9.27
C PHE A 24 -19.62 12.49 -9.00
N ASN A 25 -20.24 13.34 -9.80
CA ASN A 25 -20.22 14.78 -9.62
C ASN A 25 -21.50 15.22 -8.88
N ILE A 26 -21.32 15.76 -7.67
CA ILE A 26 -22.40 16.17 -6.78
C ILE A 26 -23.17 17.38 -7.33
N LEU A 27 -22.51 18.24 -8.11
CA LEU A 27 -23.13 19.46 -8.66
C LEU A 27 -23.97 19.16 -9.91
N THR A 28 -23.49 18.28 -10.79
CA THR A 28 -24.19 17.96 -12.05
C THR A 28 -25.07 16.71 -11.95
N ASN A 29 -24.94 15.91 -10.89
CA ASN A 29 -25.52 14.57 -10.75
C ASN A 29 -25.12 13.59 -11.86
N GLU A 30 -23.98 13.83 -12.52
CA GLU A 30 -23.43 12.93 -13.53
C GLU A 30 -22.54 11.86 -12.88
N SER A 31 -22.64 10.64 -13.40
CA SER A 31 -21.84 9.51 -12.96
C SER A 31 -21.08 8.88 -14.12
N GLU A 32 -19.79 8.61 -13.92
CA GLU A 32 -18.91 7.94 -14.86
C GLU A 32 -18.33 6.66 -14.24
N ILE A 33 -18.30 5.57 -15.00
CA ILE A 33 -17.67 4.33 -14.57
C ILE A 33 -16.17 4.43 -14.85
N VAL A 34 -15.37 4.46 -13.78
CA VAL A 34 -13.90 4.50 -13.85
C VAL A 34 -13.31 3.10 -14.03
N LEU A 35 -13.86 2.12 -13.30
CA LEU A 35 -13.43 0.72 -13.38
C LEU A 35 -14.61 -0.22 -13.29
N THR A 36 -14.59 -1.27 -14.12
CA THR A 36 -15.60 -2.32 -14.09
C THR A 36 -15.23 -3.44 -13.10
N ASN A 37 -16.23 -4.15 -12.57
CA ASN A 37 -15.99 -5.26 -11.66
C ASN A 37 -15.25 -6.43 -12.35
N THR A 38 -15.46 -6.58 -13.65
CA THR A 38 -14.73 -7.53 -14.50
C THR A 38 -13.23 -7.30 -14.47
N THR A 39 -12.76 -6.04 -14.42
CA THR A 39 -11.33 -5.73 -14.30
C THR A 39 -10.78 -6.27 -12.98
N PHE A 40 -11.49 -6.08 -11.86
CA PHE A 40 -11.06 -6.61 -10.57
C PHE A 40 -10.97 -8.14 -10.56
N ILE A 41 -11.91 -8.83 -11.20
CA ILE A 41 -11.90 -10.29 -11.29
C ILE A 41 -10.74 -10.77 -12.17
N ASN A 42 -10.53 -10.15 -13.33
CA ASN A 42 -9.47 -10.53 -14.27
C ASN A 42 -8.06 -10.42 -13.67
N PHE A 43 -7.83 -9.42 -12.82
CA PHE A 43 -6.54 -9.19 -12.15
C PHE A 43 -6.51 -9.70 -10.70
N ASN A 44 -7.52 -10.46 -10.25
CA ASN A 44 -7.63 -10.99 -8.89
C ASN A 44 -7.36 -9.93 -7.79
N VAL A 45 -7.93 -8.73 -7.98
CA VAL A 45 -7.64 -7.56 -7.15
C VAL A 45 -8.32 -7.68 -5.79
N ALA A 46 -7.52 -7.69 -4.73
CA ALA A 46 -8.01 -7.73 -3.36
C ALA A 46 -8.22 -6.32 -2.78
N LYS A 47 -7.31 -5.38 -3.09
CA LYS A 47 -7.41 -3.96 -2.69
C LYS A 47 -7.04 -3.07 -3.87
N TYR A 48 -7.57 -1.85 -3.89
CA TYR A 48 -7.26 -0.87 -4.92
C TYR A 48 -7.20 0.55 -4.37
N SER A 49 -6.51 1.44 -5.08
CA SER A 49 -6.52 2.88 -4.83
C SER A 49 -6.36 3.66 -6.13
N VAL A 50 -7.12 4.74 -6.31
CA VAL A 50 -7.09 5.58 -7.53
C VAL A 50 -6.10 6.72 -7.34
N SER A 51 -5.35 7.07 -8.38
CA SER A 51 -4.35 8.15 -8.33
C SER A 51 -5.00 9.53 -8.13
N PRO A 52 -4.29 10.50 -7.53
CA PRO A 52 -4.75 11.89 -7.36
C PRO A 52 -5.05 12.65 -8.66
N ASP A 53 -4.73 12.09 -9.83
CA ASP A 53 -5.07 12.66 -11.15
C ASP A 53 -6.12 11.85 -11.93
N LEU A 54 -6.67 10.79 -11.34
CA LEU A 54 -7.67 9.88 -11.93
C LEU A 54 -7.24 9.14 -13.19
N LYS A 55 -5.95 9.05 -13.48
CA LYS A 55 -5.46 8.36 -14.69
C LYS A 55 -5.05 6.92 -14.41
N TYR A 56 -4.75 6.59 -13.16
CA TYR A 56 -4.22 5.30 -12.78
C TYR A 56 -4.92 4.71 -11.57
N VAL A 57 -4.89 3.39 -11.49
CA VAL A 57 -5.33 2.64 -10.31
C VAL A 57 -4.25 1.68 -9.89
N LEU A 58 -3.88 1.74 -8.61
CA LEU A 58 -2.99 0.81 -7.96
C LEU A 58 -3.81 -0.39 -7.51
N PHE A 59 -3.47 -1.58 -7.99
CA PHE A 59 -4.04 -2.85 -7.58
C PHE A 59 -3.10 -3.57 -6.63
N ALA A 60 -3.66 -4.20 -5.61
CA ALA A 60 -2.96 -5.14 -4.75
C ALA A 60 -3.61 -6.52 -4.88
N TYR A 61 -2.79 -7.53 -5.16
CA TYR A 61 -3.18 -8.93 -5.29
C TYR A 61 -2.23 -9.82 -4.46
N ASP A 62 -2.57 -11.10 -4.32
CA ASP A 62 -1.83 -12.07 -3.48
C ASP A 62 -1.57 -11.57 -2.04
N VAL A 63 -2.58 -10.90 -1.47
CA VAL A 63 -2.51 -10.27 -0.15
C VAL A 63 -2.31 -11.32 0.95
N LYS A 64 -1.23 -11.15 1.72
CA LYS A 64 -0.90 -11.95 2.90
C LYS A 64 -0.88 -11.06 4.13
N GLN A 65 -1.81 -11.31 5.04
CA GLN A 65 -1.90 -10.57 6.30
C GLN A 65 -0.65 -10.79 7.16
N VAL A 66 -0.15 -9.73 7.81
CA VAL A 66 1.03 -9.78 8.70
C VAL A 66 0.60 -9.66 10.16
N TYR A 67 -0.05 -8.56 10.53
CA TYR A 67 -0.67 -8.30 11.84
C TYR A 67 -2.14 -7.87 11.66
N ARG A 68 -2.69 -6.93 12.43
CA ARG A 68 -4.11 -6.52 12.31
C ARG A 68 -4.40 -5.65 11.09
N HIS A 69 -3.51 -4.74 10.75
CA HIS A 69 -3.66 -3.75 9.68
C HIS A 69 -2.66 -3.96 8.54
N SER A 70 -1.46 -4.44 8.86
CA SER A 70 -0.38 -4.70 7.90
C SER A 70 -0.62 -5.95 7.08
N TYR A 71 -0.20 -5.87 5.83
CA TYR A 71 -0.23 -6.95 4.87
C TYR A 71 0.88 -6.77 3.86
N MET A 72 1.33 -7.88 3.29
CA MET A 72 2.22 -7.92 2.15
C MET A 72 1.42 -8.27 0.90
N ALA A 73 1.74 -7.67 -0.24
CA ALA A 73 1.03 -7.93 -1.49
C ALA A 73 1.93 -7.66 -2.70
N SER A 74 1.59 -8.27 -3.83
CA SER A 74 2.10 -7.85 -5.12
C SER A 74 1.24 -6.71 -5.65
N TYR A 75 1.85 -5.76 -6.36
CA TYR A 75 1.17 -4.56 -6.80
C TYR A 75 1.35 -4.33 -8.30
N SER A 76 0.28 -3.86 -8.94
CA SER A 76 0.31 -3.43 -10.33
C SER A 76 -0.40 -2.10 -10.51
N ILE A 77 0.06 -1.32 -11.48
CA ILE A 77 -0.50 -0.02 -11.85
C ILE A 77 -1.27 -0.17 -13.16
N TYR A 78 -2.55 0.10 -13.11
CA TYR A 78 -3.47 0.06 -14.25
C TYR A 78 -3.72 1.46 -14.80
N ASN A 79 -3.53 1.67 -16.10
CA ASN A 79 -3.93 2.89 -16.78
C ASN A 79 -5.42 2.83 -17.15
N ILE A 80 -6.21 3.79 -16.67
CA ILE A 80 -7.66 3.82 -16.89
C ILE A 80 -8.01 4.02 -18.37
N HIS A 81 -7.21 4.80 -19.10
CA HIS A 81 -7.48 5.15 -20.50
C HIS A 81 -6.96 4.10 -21.48
N THR A 82 -5.68 3.70 -21.35
CA THR A 82 -5.04 2.76 -22.29
C THR A 82 -5.28 1.31 -21.93
N ARG A 83 -5.72 1.02 -20.70
CA ARG A 83 -5.89 -0.32 -20.12
C ARG A 83 -4.58 -1.11 -19.99
N GLU A 84 -3.44 -0.44 -20.13
CA GLU A 84 -2.12 -1.03 -19.89
C GLU A 84 -1.91 -1.26 -18.40
N VAL A 85 -1.12 -2.28 -18.09
CA VAL A 85 -0.79 -2.69 -16.72
C VAL A 85 0.72 -2.79 -16.60
N TRP A 86 1.27 -2.26 -15.52
CA TRP A 86 2.68 -2.40 -15.17
C TRP A 86 2.81 -2.99 -13.77
N GLU A 87 3.71 -3.94 -13.58
CA GLU A 87 4.06 -4.39 -12.24
C GLU A 87 4.84 -3.30 -11.49
N LEU A 88 4.52 -3.10 -10.23
CA LEU A 88 5.23 -2.19 -9.35
C LEU A 88 6.31 -2.96 -8.61
N ASP A 89 7.52 -2.91 -9.17
CA ASP A 89 8.69 -3.60 -8.62
C ASP A 89 9.81 -2.62 -8.23
N PRO A 90 10.59 -2.93 -7.18
CA PRO A 90 11.85 -2.27 -6.88
C PRO A 90 12.83 -2.41 -8.05
N PRO A 91 13.79 -1.47 -8.22
CA PRO A 91 14.84 -1.60 -9.21
C PRO A 91 15.56 -2.96 -9.08
N GLU A 92 15.79 -3.62 -10.21
CA GLU A 92 16.51 -4.91 -10.31
C GLU A 92 15.78 -6.12 -9.69
N VAL A 93 14.56 -5.95 -9.18
CA VAL A 93 13.71 -7.02 -8.67
C VAL A 93 12.55 -7.25 -9.63
N VAL A 94 12.10 -8.50 -9.77
CA VAL A 94 10.96 -8.87 -10.63
C VAL A 94 9.99 -9.71 -9.82
N ASN A 95 8.68 -9.44 -9.95
CA ASN A 95 7.61 -10.12 -9.19
C ASN A 95 7.82 -9.99 -7.68
N SER A 96 8.05 -8.76 -7.23
CA SER A 96 8.29 -8.44 -5.84
C SER A 96 7.01 -8.51 -5.00
N VAL A 97 7.20 -8.76 -3.71
CA VAL A 97 6.14 -8.64 -2.71
C VAL A 97 6.47 -7.43 -1.85
N LEU A 98 5.58 -6.44 -1.84
CA LEU A 98 5.78 -5.17 -1.15
C LEU A 98 5.07 -5.18 0.20
N GLN A 99 5.64 -4.45 1.16
CA GLN A 99 5.07 -4.29 2.50
C GLN A 99 4.00 -3.19 2.54
N TYR A 100 4.07 -2.26 1.59
CA TYR A 100 3.13 -1.16 1.44
C TYR A 100 3.30 -0.55 0.05
N ALA A 101 2.21 -0.08 -0.55
CA ALA A 101 2.25 0.85 -1.67
C ALA A 101 1.00 1.74 -1.64
N ALA A 102 1.18 3.03 -1.88
CA ALA A 102 0.10 3.98 -2.00
C ALA A 102 0.52 5.20 -2.83
N TRP A 103 -0.47 5.85 -3.43
CA TRP A 103 -0.30 7.14 -4.07
C TRP A 103 0.09 8.22 -3.06
N GLY A 104 0.80 9.23 -3.53
CA GLY A 104 0.98 10.50 -2.83
C GLY A 104 -0.23 11.41 -2.99
N VAL A 105 -0.01 12.71 -2.75
CA VAL A 105 -1.09 13.71 -2.74
C VAL A 105 -1.23 14.42 -4.10
N GLN A 106 -0.13 14.56 -4.85
CA GLN A 106 -0.11 15.32 -6.09
C GLN A 106 0.15 14.42 -7.32
N GLY A 107 -0.63 14.64 -8.37
CA GLY A 107 -0.44 14.01 -9.67
C GLY A 107 -0.51 12.49 -9.61
N GLN A 108 0.58 11.84 -10.04
CA GLN A 108 0.72 10.39 -10.10
C GLN A 108 1.92 9.89 -9.29
N GLN A 109 2.38 10.68 -8.32
CA GLN A 109 3.49 10.30 -7.45
C GLN A 109 3.03 9.18 -6.50
N LEU A 110 3.94 8.28 -6.13
CA LEU A 110 3.64 7.18 -5.22
C LEU A 110 4.88 6.79 -4.41
N ILE A 111 4.63 6.12 -3.30
CA ILE A 111 5.68 5.42 -2.55
C ILE A 111 5.30 3.98 -2.35
N TYR A 112 6.33 3.16 -2.20
CA TYR A 112 6.19 1.79 -1.73
C TYR A 112 7.34 1.44 -0.78
N ILE A 113 7.12 0.39 0.01
CA ILE A 113 8.07 -0.07 1.01
C ILE A 113 8.47 -1.51 0.70
N PHE A 114 9.77 -1.70 0.54
CA PHE A 114 10.40 -2.99 0.26
C PHE A 114 11.62 -3.16 1.16
N GLU A 115 11.77 -4.32 1.80
CA GLU A 115 12.84 -4.62 2.76
C GLU A 115 13.01 -3.51 3.82
N ASN A 116 11.89 -3.03 4.37
CA ASN A 116 11.81 -1.93 5.32
C ASN A 116 12.43 -0.61 4.82
N ASN A 117 12.54 -0.41 3.52
CA ASN A 117 13.04 0.82 2.91
C ASN A 117 11.96 1.50 2.07
N ILE A 118 11.92 2.83 2.15
CA ILE A 118 10.97 3.65 1.39
C ILE A 118 11.55 3.91 0.01
N TYR A 119 10.75 3.63 -1.01
CA TYR A 119 11.01 3.96 -2.41
C TYR A 119 9.94 4.95 -2.89
N TYR A 120 10.35 5.87 -3.75
CA TYR A 120 9.53 6.93 -4.30
C TYR A 120 9.57 6.90 -5.82
N GLN A 121 8.41 7.09 -6.45
CA GLN A 121 8.32 7.44 -7.86
C GLN A 121 7.57 8.76 -7.97
N SER A 122 8.18 9.73 -8.64
CA SER A 122 7.51 11.00 -8.98
C SER A 122 6.32 10.80 -9.91
N ASP A 123 6.38 9.73 -10.70
CA ASP A 123 5.42 9.46 -11.75
C ASP A 123 5.50 7.98 -12.15
N VAL A 124 4.41 7.40 -12.68
CA VAL A 124 4.30 5.95 -12.99
C VAL A 124 5.41 5.44 -13.94
N LYS A 125 5.94 6.29 -14.81
CA LYS A 125 7.00 5.94 -15.77
C LYS A 125 8.40 6.25 -15.26
N SER A 126 8.52 6.98 -14.17
CA SER A 126 9.80 7.33 -13.58
C SER A 126 10.42 6.14 -12.86
N ASN A 127 11.75 6.05 -12.90
CA ASN A 127 12.48 5.07 -12.11
C ASN A 127 12.28 5.34 -10.62
N SER A 128 12.24 4.26 -9.84
CA SER A 128 12.11 4.36 -8.39
C SER A 128 13.38 4.89 -7.73
N LEU A 129 13.22 5.91 -6.89
CA LEU A 129 14.26 6.46 -6.03
C LEU A 129 14.17 5.85 -4.64
N ARG A 130 15.26 5.23 -4.17
CA ARG A 130 15.36 4.73 -2.79
C ARG A 130 15.63 5.90 -1.83
N ILE A 131 14.68 6.20 -0.96
CA ILE A 131 14.75 7.30 0.01
C ILE A 131 15.55 6.90 1.27
N THR A 132 15.42 5.64 1.70
CA THR A 132 16.12 5.11 2.88
C THR A 132 16.94 3.88 2.54
N SER A 133 18.07 3.70 3.23
CA SER A 133 18.92 2.51 3.11
C SER A 133 19.18 1.77 4.43
N SER A 134 18.65 2.29 5.54
CA SER A 134 18.83 1.75 6.89
C SER A 134 17.92 0.56 7.21
N GLY A 135 16.92 0.28 6.37
CA GLY A 135 15.92 -0.76 6.61
C GLY A 135 16.57 -2.13 6.82
N LYS A 136 16.12 -2.83 7.86
CA LYS A 136 16.60 -4.16 8.23
C LYS A 136 15.42 -4.98 8.71
N GLU A 137 15.17 -6.12 8.06
CA GLU A 137 14.01 -6.96 8.34
C GLU A 137 13.95 -7.34 9.84
N GLY A 138 12.78 -7.12 10.44
CA GLY A 138 12.52 -7.42 11.85
C GLY A 138 13.27 -6.54 12.87
N ILE A 139 14.02 -5.51 12.44
CA ILE A 139 14.87 -4.70 13.33
C ILE A 139 14.72 -3.20 13.07
N ILE A 140 14.89 -2.73 11.83
CA ILE A 140 14.75 -1.31 11.50
C ILE A 140 13.65 -1.16 10.48
N PHE A 141 12.61 -0.38 10.81
CA PHE A 141 11.44 -0.12 9.99
C PHE A 141 11.40 1.35 9.60
N ASN A 142 11.32 1.65 8.30
CA ASN A 142 11.17 3.03 7.80
C ASN A 142 9.78 3.21 7.18
N GLY A 143 8.97 4.12 7.74
CA GLY A 143 7.66 4.48 7.19
C GLY A 143 6.53 3.45 7.38
N ILE A 144 6.82 2.30 7.99
CA ILE A 144 5.83 1.33 8.46
C ILE A 144 6.03 1.06 9.94
N ALA A 145 4.96 0.71 10.63
CA ALA A 145 4.98 0.38 12.05
C ALA A 145 5.60 -1.00 12.31
N ASP A 146 6.24 -1.17 13.46
CA ASP A 146 6.49 -2.47 14.05
C ASP A 146 5.20 -3.01 14.70
N TRP A 147 5.28 -4.17 15.37
CA TRP A 147 4.10 -4.75 16.01
C TRP A 147 3.50 -3.84 17.09
N LEU A 148 4.33 -3.25 17.96
CA LEU A 148 3.83 -2.43 19.07
C LEU A 148 3.16 -1.17 18.53
N TYR A 149 3.80 -0.46 17.60
CA TYR A 149 3.22 0.75 17.06
C TYR A 149 1.95 0.46 16.25
N GLU A 150 1.89 -0.66 15.54
CA GLU A 150 0.70 -1.02 14.78
C GLU A 150 -0.51 -1.31 15.68
N GLU A 151 -0.32 -2.11 16.73
CA GLU A 151 -1.44 -2.62 17.53
C GLU A 151 -1.86 -1.66 18.65
N GLU A 152 -0.89 -1.02 19.32
CA GLU A 152 -1.15 -0.32 20.59
C GLU A 152 -1.01 1.20 20.48
N ILE A 153 -0.07 1.72 19.67
CA ILE A 153 0.25 3.16 19.66
C ILE A 153 -0.46 3.91 18.53
N LEU A 154 -0.24 3.52 17.28
CA LEU A 154 -0.80 4.19 16.10
C LEU A 154 -2.13 3.59 15.65
N GLN A 155 -2.39 2.32 15.97
CA GLN A 155 -3.57 1.57 15.50
C GLN A 155 -3.67 1.56 13.96
N THR A 156 -2.52 1.62 13.30
CA THR A 156 -2.34 1.54 11.85
C THR A 156 -0.90 1.11 11.54
N HIS A 157 -0.72 0.44 10.42
CA HIS A 157 0.61 0.03 9.94
C HIS A 157 1.35 1.17 9.20
N VAL A 158 0.65 2.25 8.86
CA VAL A 158 1.20 3.41 8.14
C VAL A 158 1.90 4.33 9.14
N ALA A 159 3.20 4.51 8.97
CA ALA A 159 4.03 5.39 9.80
C ALA A 159 4.76 6.46 8.96
N HIS A 160 4.10 6.91 7.90
CA HIS A 160 4.54 8.00 7.03
C HIS A 160 3.37 8.88 6.62
N TRP A 161 3.65 10.16 6.34
CA TRP A 161 2.67 11.18 6.03
C TRP A 161 3.23 12.16 5.00
N TRP A 162 2.45 12.40 3.95
CA TRP A 162 2.75 13.42 2.95
C TRP A 162 2.37 14.80 3.47
N SER A 163 3.14 15.82 3.09
CA SER A 163 2.67 17.20 3.19
C SER A 163 1.50 17.44 2.24
N PRO A 164 0.62 18.43 2.52
CA PRO A 164 -0.53 18.73 1.68
C PRO A 164 -0.17 19.12 0.24
N ASP A 165 1.01 19.71 0.05
CA ASP A 165 1.56 20.06 -1.28
C ASP A 165 2.24 18.88 -1.98
N GLY A 166 2.41 17.73 -1.32
CA GLY A 166 3.07 16.54 -1.86
C GLY A 166 4.60 16.65 -1.94
N GLU A 167 5.21 17.77 -1.55
CA GLU A 167 6.65 18.03 -1.71
C GLU A 167 7.52 17.39 -0.61
N ARG A 168 6.93 17.05 0.53
CA ARG A 168 7.63 16.52 1.71
C ARG A 168 6.96 15.24 2.18
N LEU A 169 7.79 14.31 2.65
CA LEU A 169 7.37 13.08 3.29
C LEU A 169 7.99 13.01 4.68
N ALA A 170 7.14 13.02 5.71
CA ALA A 170 7.55 12.71 7.08
C ALA A 170 7.33 11.21 7.33
N PHE A 171 8.26 10.55 8.03
CA PHE A 171 8.13 9.14 8.36
C PHE A 171 8.84 8.81 9.68
N LEU A 172 8.38 7.76 10.35
CA LEU A 172 9.06 7.22 11.52
C LEU A 172 10.14 6.23 11.11
N VAL A 173 11.22 6.21 11.89
CA VAL A 173 12.24 5.17 11.89
C VAL A 173 12.14 4.44 13.23
N LEU A 174 11.67 3.20 13.22
CA LEU A 174 11.54 2.38 14.41
C LEU A 174 12.72 1.41 14.48
N ASN A 175 13.34 1.28 15.65
CA ASN A 175 14.53 0.47 15.86
C ASN A 175 14.33 -0.51 17.02
N ASP A 176 14.13 -1.77 16.66
CA ASP A 176 13.88 -2.88 17.56
C ASP A 176 15.16 -3.67 17.92
N SER A 177 16.34 -3.13 17.61
CA SER A 177 17.61 -3.83 17.86
C SER A 177 17.85 -4.27 19.30
N LEU A 178 17.24 -3.58 20.27
CA LEU A 178 17.32 -3.88 21.70
C LEU A 178 16.00 -4.40 22.30
N VAL A 179 14.97 -4.55 21.47
CA VAL A 179 13.67 -5.05 21.91
C VAL A 179 13.72 -6.58 21.95
N PRO A 180 13.32 -7.22 23.07
CA PRO A 180 13.32 -8.67 23.15
C PRO A 180 12.33 -9.28 22.16
N ASN A 181 12.69 -10.41 21.56
CA ASN A 181 11.81 -11.14 20.66
C ASN A 181 10.87 -12.08 21.41
N MET A 182 9.61 -12.11 21.01
CA MET A 182 8.65 -13.14 21.38
C MET A 182 8.61 -14.23 20.32
N ALA A 183 8.66 -15.50 20.75
CA ALA A 183 8.52 -16.64 19.86
C ALA A 183 7.06 -17.13 19.83
N LEU A 184 6.48 -17.22 18.63
CA LEU A 184 5.19 -17.86 18.38
C LEU A 184 5.42 -19.24 17.78
N PRO A 185 5.17 -20.32 18.54
CA PRO A 185 5.33 -21.66 18.02
C PRO A 185 4.27 -21.96 16.95
N ARG A 186 4.68 -22.69 15.91
CA ARG A 186 3.79 -23.20 14.86
C ARG A 186 3.87 -24.72 14.86
N PHE A 187 2.71 -25.39 14.92
CA PHE A 187 2.62 -26.85 14.99
C PHE A 187 2.07 -27.50 13.71
N THR A 188 1.70 -26.69 12.72
CA THR A 188 1.09 -27.13 11.46
C THR A 188 1.91 -26.66 10.25
N GLY A 189 1.82 -27.38 9.13
CA GLY A 189 2.52 -27.06 7.88
C GLY A 189 3.50 -28.16 7.48
N MET A 190 4.77 -27.79 7.27
CA MET A 190 5.83 -28.74 6.89
C MET A 190 6.22 -29.68 8.05
N THR A 191 6.89 -30.78 7.73
CA THR A 191 7.40 -31.78 8.70
C THR A 191 8.26 -31.17 9.81
N TYR A 192 9.00 -30.11 9.51
CA TYR A 192 9.76 -29.31 10.47
C TYR A 192 9.20 -27.89 10.49
N PRO A 193 8.14 -27.62 11.26
CA PRO A 193 7.50 -26.32 11.28
C PRO A 193 8.42 -25.31 11.97
N LYS A 194 8.54 -24.12 11.36
CA LYS A 194 9.23 -22.98 11.95
C LYS A 194 8.21 -22.01 12.54
N GLY A 195 8.40 -21.65 13.80
CA GLY A 195 7.66 -20.58 14.45
C GLY A 195 8.04 -19.20 13.91
N LYS A 196 7.24 -18.19 14.23
CA LYS A 196 7.55 -16.79 13.94
C LYS A 196 8.21 -16.16 15.17
N GLN A 197 9.19 -15.28 14.96
CA GLN A 197 9.70 -14.40 16.01
C GLN A 197 9.39 -12.96 15.62
N TYR A 198 9.08 -12.12 16.59
CA TYR A 198 8.89 -10.70 16.38
C TYR A 198 9.23 -9.90 17.66
N PRO A 199 9.71 -8.65 17.52
CA PRO A 199 9.98 -7.78 18.66
C PRO A 199 8.71 -7.52 19.48
N TYR A 200 8.81 -7.71 20.80
CA TYR A 200 7.69 -7.48 21.74
C TYR A 200 8.24 -7.00 23.10
N PRO A 201 8.02 -5.73 23.48
CA PRO A 201 8.48 -5.20 24.75
C PRO A 201 7.54 -5.63 25.89
N LYS A 202 8.03 -6.53 26.77
CA LYS A 202 7.40 -6.87 28.05
C LYS A 202 8.08 -6.19 29.21
#